data_AF-A0A3A8JPJ7-F1
#
_entry.id   AF-A0A3A8JPJ7-F1
#
_cell.length_a   1.000
_cell.length_b   1.000
_cell.length_c   1.000
_cell.angle_alpha   90.00
_cell.angle_beta   90.00
_cell.angle_gamma   90.00
#
_symmetry.space_group_name_H-M   'P 1'
#
loop_
_entity.id
_entity.type
_entity.pdbx_description
1 polymer ?
#
loop_
_entity_poly.entity_id
_entity_poly.type
_entity_poly.pdbx_seq_one_letter_code
_entity_poly.pdbx_strand_id
1 'polypeptide(L)' 'MSNEVDAKTARERAKAIAEQRRAERRNRKRRCVVCGVEESDKTPLTAHPEGIGPACKDEVTCQARRAATGR' A
#
# COMPACT_ATOMS: atom_id res chain seq x y z
N MET A 1 -19.33 -34.97 17.88
CA MET A 1 -18.14 -34.24 18.38
C MET A 1 -17.20 -33.74 17.28
N SER A 2 -17.36 -34.09 15.99
CA SER A 2 -16.43 -33.64 14.93
C SER A 2 -16.68 -32.23 14.38
N ASN A 3 -17.92 -31.71 14.45
CA ASN A 3 -18.26 -30.39 13.89
C ASN A 3 -17.76 -29.20 14.72
N GLU A 4 -17.61 -29.36 16.04
CA GLU A 4 -17.13 -28.27 16.91
C GLU A 4 -15.63 -28.00 16.74
N VAL A 5 -14.85 -29.05 16.48
CA VAL A 5 -13.40 -28.94 16.21
C VAL A 5 -13.16 -28.29 14.84
N ASP A 6 -14.00 -28.62 13.85
CA ASP A 6 -13.95 -28.03 12.51
C ASP A 6 -14.32 -26.53 12.53
N ALA A 7 -15.40 -26.17 13.22
CA ALA A 7 -15.82 -24.78 13.38
C ALA A 7 -14.79 -23.91 14.12
N LYS A 8 -14.12 -24.45 15.14
CA LYS A 8 -13.04 -23.75 15.85
C LYS A 8 -11.85 -23.52 14.91
N THR A 9 -11.46 -24.53 14.14
CA THR A 9 -10.34 -24.45 13.19
C THR A 9 -10.62 -23.46 12.06
N ALA A 10 -11.85 -23.45 11.53
CA ALA A 10 -12.28 -22.50 10.52
C ALA A 10 -12.24 -21.04 11.01
N ARG A 11 -12.67 -20.80 12.26
CA ARG A 11 -12.61 -19.47 12.89
C ARG A 11 -11.18 -18.98 13.09
N GLU A 12 -10.27 -19.84 13.54
CA GLU A 12 -8.87 -19.46 13.72
C GLU A 12 -8.17 -19.17 12.37
N ARG A 13 -8.45 -19.96 11.32
CA ARG A 13 -7.98 -19.66 9.96
C ARG A 13 -8.51 -18.32 9.44
N ALA A 14 -9.79 -18.02 9.66
CA ALA A 14 -10.38 -16.75 9.25
C ALA A 14 -9.73 -15.55 9.96
N LYS A 15 -9.41 -15.67 11.26
CA LYS A 15 -8.68 -14.65 12.01
C LYS A 15 -7.28 -14.42 11.45
N ALA A 16 -6.53 -15.50 11.17
CA ALA A 16 -5.19 -15.39 10.60
C ALA A 16 -5.19 -14.66 9.25
N ILE A 17 -6.16 -14.95 8.37
CA ILE A 17 -6.33 -14.25 7.09
C ILE A 17 -6.67 -12.78 7.31
N ALA A 18 -7.54 -12.47 8.26
CA ALA A 18 -7.91 -11.09 8.56
C ALA A 18 -6.73 -10.28 9.16
N GLU A 19 -5.88 -10.91 9.97
CA GLU A 19 -4.66 -10.31 10.49
C GLU A 19 -3.61 -10.09 9.39
N GLN A 20 -3.38 -11.09 8.54
CA GLN A 20 -2.50 -10.97 7.38
C GLN A 20 -2.93 -9.80 6.49
N ARG A 21 -4.23 -9.68 6.19
CA ARG A 21 -4.76 -8.54 5.41
C ARG A 21 -4.57 -7.20 6.10
N ARG A 22 -4.62 -7.13 7.44
CA ARG A 22 -4.32 -5.90 8.19
C ARG A 22 -2.84 -5.56 8.11
N ALA A 23 -1.96 -6.55 8.23
CA ALA A 23 -0.52 -6.36 8.08
C ALA A 23 -0.18 -5.89 6.66
N GLU A 24 -0.78 -6.49 5.61
CA GLU A 24 -0.60 -6.06 4.22
C GLU A 24 -1.05 -4.61 3.99
N ARG A 25 -2.16 -4.16 4.60
CA ARG A 25 -2.59 -2.76 4.49
C ARG A 25 -1.63 -1.80 5.20
N ARG A 26 -1.09 -2.20 6.36
CA ARG A 26 -0.07 -1.39 7.07
C ARG A 26 1.24 -1.35 6.28
N ASN A 27 1.58 -2.44 5.59
CA ASN A 27 2.80 -2.56 4.78
C ASN A 27 2.62 -2.08 3.33
N ARG A 28 1.43 -1.60 2.93
CA ARG A 28 1.26 -0.98 1.61
C ARG A 28 2.09 0.30 1.59
N LYS A 29 3.20 0.23 0.86
CA LYS A 29 4.08 1.37 0.59
C LYS A 29 3.24 2.51 0.01
N ARG A 30 3.46 3.73 0.50
CA ARG A 30 2.80 4.93 -0.02
C ARG A 30 3.15 5.07 -1.50
N ARG A 31 2.25 5.63 -2.30
CA ARG A 31 2.49 5.86 -3.74
C ARG A 31 2.28 7.32 -4.07
N CYS A 32 3.09 7.84 -4.99
CA CYS A 32 2.92 9.20 -5.49
C CYS A 32 1.57 9.32 -6.19
N VAL A 33 0.75 10.28 -5.82
CA VAL A 33 -0.57 10.51 -6.44
C VAL A 33 -0.46 11.00 -7.89
N VAL A 34 0.68 11.57 -8.28
CA VAL A 34 0.92 12.14 -9.62
C VAL A 34 1.49 11.10 -10.58
N CYS A 35 2.65 10.50 -10.26
CA CYS A 35 3.32 9.55 -11.15
C CYS A 35 3.13 8.08 -10.75
N GLY A 36 2.48 7.79 -9.62
CA GLY A 36 2.19 6.43 -9.17
C GLY A 36 3.37 5.65 -8.60
N VAL A 37 4.57 6.23 -8.53
CA VAL A 37 5.78 5.55 -8.02
C VAL A 37 5.62 5.19 -6.55
N GLU A 38 6.09 3.99 -6.17
CA GLU A 38 6.07 3.54 -4.78
C GLU A 38 7.17 4.22 -3.95
N GLU A 39 6.84 4.54 -2.71
CA GLU A 39 7.78 5.04 -1.73
C GLU A 39 8.81 3.95 -1.41
N SER A 40 10.07 4.35 -1.43
CA SER A 40 11.21 3.53 -1.06
C SER A 40 12.25 4.43 -0.39
N ASP A 41 13.27 3.85 0.23
CA ASP A 41 14.36 4.62 0.86
C ASP A 41 15.06 5.56 -0.14
N LYS A 42 15.08 5.19 -1.43
CA LYS A 42 15.65 6.00 -2.53
C LYS A 42 14.65 7.00 -3.12
N THR A 43 13.37 6.85 -2.83
CA THR A 43 12.28 7.66 -3.38
C THR A 43 11.30 8.07 -2.28
N PRO A 44 11.74 8.88 -1.29
CA PRO A 44 10.87 9.36 -0.23
C PRO A 44 9.76 10.22 -0.83
N LEU A 45 8.51 10.02 -0.36
CA LEU A 45 7.37 10.83 -0.79
C LEU A 45 7.00 11.85 0.28
N THR A 46 6.86 13.10 -0.15
CA THR A 46 6.41 14.22 0.69
C THR A 46 4.89 14.37 0.61
N ALA A 47 4.32 15.28 1.41
CA ALA A 47 2.94 15.70 1.18
C ALA A 47 2.87 16.56 -0.10
N HIS A 48 1.83 16.36 -0.92
CA HIS A 48 1.52 17.26 -2.03
C HIS A 48 1.08 18.63 -1.48
N PRO A 49 1.45 19.76 -2.12
CA PRO A 49 1.05 21.10 -1.66
C PRO A 49 -0.46 21.28 -1.54
N GLU A 50 -1.22 20.72 -2.47
CA GLU A 50 -2.70 20.72 -2.48
C GLU A 50 -3.34 19.76 -1.45
N GLY A 51 -2.55 19.02 -0.66
CA GLY A 51 -3.07 18.06 0.33
C GLY A 51 -3.68 16.77 -0.25
N ILE A 52 -3.56 16.53 -1.55
CA ILE A 52 -4.21 15.41 -2.26
C ILE A 52 -3.60 14.04 -1.89
N GLY A 53 -2.38 14.01 -1.36
CA GLY A 53 -1.74 12.78 -0.87
C GLY A 53 -0.22 12.79 -0.98
N PRO A 54 0.43 11.61 -0.95
CA PRO A 54 1.88 11.51 -1.12
C PRO A 54 2.31 11.95 -2.51
N ALA A 55 3.35 12.76 -2.62
CA ALA A 55 3.91 13.23 -3.89
C ALA A 55 5.42 13.07 -3.93
N CYS A 56 6.00 13.02 -5.13
CA CYS A 56 7.45 13.11 -5.28
C CYS A 56 7.90 14.48 -4.77
N LYS A 57 9.03 14.53 -4.04
CA LYS A 57 9.64 15.80 -3.63
C LYS A 57 10.09 16.65 -4.82
N ASP A 58 10.62 15.98 -5.85
CA ASP A 58 11.15 16.61 -7.06
C ASP A 58 10.16 16.51 -8.22
N GLU A 59 9.66 17.65 -8.68
CA GLU A 59 8.64 17.71 -9.73
C GLU A 59 9.18 17.26 -11.09
N VAL A 60 10.43 17.59 -11.43
CA VAL A 60 11.05 17.22 -12.71
C VAL A 60 11.14 15.70 -12.84
N THR A 61 11.65 15.04 -11.80
CA THR A 61 11.71 13.58 -11.71
C THR A 61 10.31 12.96 -11.70
N CYS A 62 9.34 13.61 -11.05
CA CYS A 62 7.95 13.16 -11.03
C CYS A 62 7.35 13.15 -12.45
N GLN A 63 7.53 14.23 -13.19
CA GLN A 63 7.04 14.35 -14.57
C GLN A 63 7.72 13.35 -15.50
N ALA A 64 9.04 13.14 -15.38
CA ALA A 64 9.75 12.12 -16.15
C ALA A 64 9.20 10.70 -15.88
N ARG A 65 8.94 10.36 -14.61
CA ARG A 65 8.33 9.07 -14.24
C ARG A 65 6.89 8.93 -14.74
N ARG A 66 6.11 10.02 -14.68
CA ARG A 66 4.74 10.05 -15.20
C ARG A 66 4.73 9.79 -16.71
N ALA A 67 5.61 10.48 -17.45
CA ALA A 67 5.77 10.25 -18.89
C ALA A 67 6.21 8.82 -19.21
N ALA A 68 7.13 8.24 -18.44
CA ALA A 68 7.60 6.86 -18.63
C ALA A 68 6.53 5.80 -18.30
N THR A 69 5.60 6.10 -17.41
CA THR A 69 4.51 5.19 -17.01
C THR A 69 3.24 5.36 -17.86
N GLY A 70 3.25 6.28 -18.83
CA GLY A 70 2.15 6.48 -19.79
C GLY A 70 0.82 6.88 -19.14
N ARG A 71 0.87 7.57 -17.99
CA ARG A 71 -0.30 7.89 -17.16
C ARG A 71 -0.76 9.35 -17.25
#